data_AF-A0A838P7V1-F1
#
_entry.id   AF-A0A838P7V1-F1
#
_cell.length_a   1.000
_cell.length_b   1.000
_cell.length_c   1.000
_cell.angle_alpha   90.00
_cell.angle_beta   90.00
_cell.angle_gamma   90.00
#
_symmetry.space_group_name_H-M   'P 1'
#
loop_
_entity.id
_entity.type
_entity.pdbx_description
1 polymer ?
#
loop_
_entity_poly.entity_id
_entity_poly.type
_entity_poly.pdbx_seq_one_letter_code
_entity_poly.pdbx_strand_id
1 'polypeptide(L)'
;MLRSATLLLGLLAGLATSGAGQGTSVPWARPPGKHAVGFNLLFAADSNRPEADSAPPKPLQIALWYPTASAAGGTPLTYGEYVALAAEEHPADSAAGQRAEEEYRASLASRGVPDRVVDTWFRSPLGALRDAAPSAGSFPLVLLAQGEDQKAHDQAVLAEYVASQGYVVA
;
A
#
# COMPACT_ATOMS: atom_id res chain seq x y z
N MET A 1 64.68 29.85 16.47
CA MET A 1 64.77 29.04 15.24
C MET A 1 63.86 27.82 15.40
N LEU A 2 62.85 27.69 14.52
CA LEU A 2 62.26 26.47 13.94
C LEU A 2 62.00 25.24 14.86
N ARG A 3 60.82 24.61 15.00
CA ARG A 3 59.67 24.39 14.09
C ARG A 3 58.41 23.98 14.85
N SER A 4 57.27 24.38 14.30
CA SER A 4 55.93 23.84 14.53
C SER A 4 55.83 22.34 14.28
N ALA A 5 54.96 21.65 15.03
CA ALA A 5 54.37 20.38 14.63
C ALA A 5 52.93 20.30 15.13
N THR A 6 52.01 20.75 14.28
CA THR A 6 50.58 20.51 14.38
C THR A 6 50.31 19.04 14.09
N LEU A 7 49.63 18.32 14.98
CA LEU A 7 49.11 16.97 14.70
C LEU A 7 47.59 16.99 14.84
N LEU A 8 46.95 17.13 13.69
CA LEU A 8 45.55 16.84 13.41
C LEU A 8 45.43 15.31 13.21
N LEU A 9 44.54 14.63 13.92
CA LEU A 9 44.02 13.29 13.58
C LEU A 9 42.90 12.95 14.58
N GLY A 10 41.66 12.59 14.25
CA GLY A 10 40.94 12.46 12.99
C GLY A 10 39.48 12.20 13.38
N LEU A 11 38.54 12.98 12.83
CA LEU A 11 37.10 12.82 13.08
C LEU A 11 36.59 11.68 12.20
N LEU A 12 36.38 10.50 12.77
CA LEU A 12 35.69 9.38 12.10
C LEU A 12 34.18 9.70 12.03
N ALA A 13 33.78 10.36 10.96
CA ALA A 13 32.37 10.41 10.56
C ALA A 13 31.98 9.05 9.97
N GLY A 14 31.35 8.21 10.80
CA GLY A 14 30.66 7.02 10.32
C GLY A 14 29.44 7.44 9.50
N LEU A 15 29.55 7.44 8.17
CA LEU A 15 28.37 7.40 7.31
C LEU A 15 27.72 6.03 7.50
N ALA A 16 26.77 5.94 8.41
CA ALA A 16 25.79 4.87 8.41
C ALA A 16 24.99 5.00 7.11
N THR A 17 25.34 4.18 6.11
CA THR A 17 24.47 3.94 4.97
C THR A 17 23.29 3.16 5.50
N SER A 18 22.20 3.87 5.82
CA SER A 18 20.91 3.24 6.07
C SER A 18 20.53 2.47 4.81
N GLY A 19 20.63 1.14 4.87
CA GLY A 19 20.14 0.27 3.82
C GLY A 19 18.65 0.50 3.66
N ALA A 20 18.26 1.15 2.56
CA ALA A 20 16.88 1.11 2.12
C ALA A 20 16.53 -0.36 1.93
N GLY A 21 15.53 -0.86 2.66
CA GLY A 21 15.00 -2.20 2.49
C GLY A 21 14.58 -2.36 1.04
N GLN A 22 15.34 -3.14 0.27
CA GLN A 22 14.95 -3.53 -1.06
C GLN A 22 13.80 -4.52 -0.90
N GLY A 23 12.56 -4.01 -0.96
CA GLY A 23 11.40 -4.84 -1.18
C GLY A 23 11.66 -5.68 -2.42
N THR A 24 11.46 -7.00 -2.32
CA THR A 24 11.57 -7.90 -3.47
C THR A 24 10.65 -7.37 -4.56
N SER A 25 11.23 -6.75 -5.60
CA SER A 25 10.47 -6.17 -6.68
C SER A 25 9.67 -7.27 -7.34
N VAL A 26 8.35 -7.11 -7.39
CA VAL A 26 7.52 -7.98 -8.22
C VAL A 26 8.05 -7.84 -9.65
N PRO A 27 8.46 -8.91 -10.35
CA PRO A 27 9.33 -8.83 -11.53
C PRO A 27 8.70 -8.11 -12.73
N TRP A 28 7.39 -7.88 -12.72
CA TRP A 28 6.66 -7.14 -13.75
C TRP A 28 6.40 -5.67 -13.37
N ALA A 29 6.66 -5.27 -12.12
CA ALA A 29 6.47 -3.90 -11.66
C ALA A 29 7.61 -2.99 -12.16
N ARG A 30 7.24 -1.79 -12.62
CA ARG A 30 8.24 -0.75 -12.89
C ARG A 30 8.98 -0.41 -11.58
N PRO A 31 10.25 0.01 -11.65
CA PRO A 31 10.94 0.52 -10.47
C PRO A 31 10.12 1.62 -9.78
N PRO A 32 9.95 1.57 -8.45
CA PRO A 32 9.21 2.60 -7.73
C PRO A 32 9.91 3.95 -7.81
N GLY A 33 9.15 5.01 -7.54
CA GLY A 33 9.67 6.38 -7.40
C GLY A 33 10.43 6.60 -6.10
N LYS A 34 10.76 7.87 -5.83
CA LYS A 34 11.60 8.27 -4.70
C LYS A 34 10.92 8.16 -3.33
N HIS A 35 9.60 8.03 -3.30
CA HIS A 35 8.82 7.96 -2.06
C HIS A 35 8.52 6.50 -1.72
N ALA A 36 8.71 6.13 -0.45
CA ALA A 36 8.05 4.96 0.09
C ALA A 36 6.54 5.21 0.13
N VAL A 37 5.74 4.15 0.13
CA VAL A 37 4.28 4.24 0.06
C VAL A 37 3.68 3.75 1.37
N GLY A 38 2.80 4.54 1.96
CA GLY A 38 1.91 4.14 3.03
C GLY A 38 0.53 3.78 2.46
N PHE A 39 -0.20 2.96 3.20
CA PHE A 39 -1.57 2.55 2.87
C PHE A 39 -2.50 2.75 4.07
N ASN A 40 -3.74 3.15 3.81
CA ASN A 40 -4.81 3.19 4.82
C ASN A 40 -6.18 2.95 4.15
N LEU A 41 -7.14 2.41 4.88
CA LEU A 41 -8.55 2.35 4.48
C LEU A 41 -9.33 3.45 5.19
N LEU A 42 -10.00 4.30 4.42
CA LEU A 42 -10.92 5.29 4.94
C LEU A 42 -12.35 4.81 4.73
N PHE A 43 -13.16 4.95 5.77
CA PHE A 43 -14.59 4.67 5.74
C PHE A 43 -15.35 5.98 5.83
N ALA A 44 -16.20 6.23 4.84
CA ALA A 44 -17.07 7.37 4.77
C ALA A 44 -18.51 6.92 4.51
N ALA A 45 -19.45 7.86 4.67
CA ALA A 45 -20.86 7.62 4.43
C ALA A 45 -21.43 8.78 3.60
N ASP A 46 -22.07 8.45 2.48
CA ASP A 46 -22.72 9.42 1.61
C ASP A 46 -24.21 9.50 1.94
N SER A 47 -24.55 10.47 2.80
CA SER A 47 -25.94 10.73 3.22
C SER A 47 -26.80 11.41 2.15
N ASN A 48 -26.21 11.91 1.06
CA ASN A 48 -26.94 12.61 0.01
C ASN A 48 -27.50 11.66 -1.06
N ARG A 49 -27.08 10.39 -1.04
CA ARG A 49 -27.53 9.34 -1.97
C ARG A 49 -27.90 8.07 -1.21
N PRO A 50 -28.91 8.11 -0.33
CA PRO A 50 -29.39 6.89 0.32
C PRO A 50 -30.02 5.97 -0.72
N GLU A 51 -29.93 4.64 -0.52
CA GLU A 51 -30.49 3.65 -1.46
C GLU A 51 -32.03 3.67 -1.49
N ALA A 52 -32.65 4.20 -0.43
CA ALA A 52 -34.07 4.50 -0.32
C ALA A 52 -34.27 5.60 0.74
N ASP A 53 -35.42 6.27 0.76
CA ASP A 53 -35.73 7.41 1.65
C ASP A 53 -35.57 7.12 3.17
N SER A 54 -35.48 5.84 3.57
CA SER A 54 -35.26 5.40 4.95
C SER A 54 -34.04 4.49 5.11
N ALA A 55 -33.23 4.32 4.05
CA ALA A 55 -32.01 3.52 4.10
C ALA A 55 -30.91 4.28 4.87
N PRO A 56 -29.99 3.56 5.53
CA PRO A 56 -28.79 4.19 6.06
C PRO A 56 -28.01 4.91 4.93
N PRO A 57 -27.20 5.94 5.27
CA PRO A 57 -26.28 6.56 4.33
C PRO A 57 -25.45 5.51 3.59
N LYS A 58 -25.21 5.73 2.29
CA LYS A 58 -24.47 4.76 1.48
C LYS A 58 -23.02 4.66 1.97
N PRO A 59 -22.54 3.47 2.42
CA PRO A 59 -21.17 3.32 2.86
C PRO A 59 -20.22 3.51 1.67
N LEU A 60 -19.07 4.13 1.94
CA LEU A 60 -17.98 4.31 0.99
C LEU A 60 -16.69 3.86 1.66
N GLN A 61 -16.06 2.84 1.06
CA GLN A 61 -14.71 2.46 1.37
C GLN A 61 -13.76 3.12 0.37
N ILE A 62 -12.70 3.75 0.88
CA ILE A 62 -11.69 4.43 0.07
C ILE A 62 -10.33 3.85 0.46
N ALA A 63 -9.67 3.23 -0.50
CA ALA A 63 -8.33 2.71 -0.35
C ALA A 63 -7.32 3.83 -0.66
N LEU A 64 -6.54 4.26 0.33
CA LEU A 64 -5.66 5.41 0.22
C LEU A 64 -4.20 4.97 0.17
N TRP A 65 -3.51 5.27 -0.92
CA TRP A 65 -2.06 5.15 -1.05
C TRP A 65 -1.44 6.55 -1.02
N TYR A 66 -0.37 6.72 -0.24
CA TYR A 66 0.24 8.04 -0.06
C TYR A 66 1.74 7.96 0.20
N PRO A 67 2.50 9.04 -0.08
CA PRO A 67 3.93 9.07 0.19
C PRO A 67 4.19 9.01 1.70
N THR A 68 5.10 8.15 2.15
CA THR A 68 5.59 8.10 3.54
C THR A 68 7.10 8.34 3.61
N ALA A 69 7.54 8.99 4.70
CA ALA A 69 8.94 9.35 4.92
C ALA A 69 9.77 8.20 5.51
N SER A 70 9.13 7.15 6.03
CA SER A 70 9.83 6.06 6.70
C SER A 70 9.40 4.70 6.17
N ALA A 71 10.34 4.02 5.51
CA ALA A 71 10.24 2.59 5.26
C ALA A 71 10.58 1.73 6.49
N ALA A 72 11.07 2.35 7.57
CA ALA A 72 11.76 1.67 8.67
C ALA A 72 10.83 1.12 9.77
N GLY A 73 9.51 1.11 9.59
CA GLY A 73 8.60 0.68 10.66
C GLY A 73 7.21 0.19 10.23
N GLY A 74 6.94 0.07 8.94
CA GLY A 74 5.68 -0.48 8.44
C GLY A 74 5.86 -1.90 7.91
N THR A 75 4.82 -2.72 8.03
CA THR A 75 4.78 -4.05 7.40
C THR A 75 4.30 -3.89 5.96
N PRO A 76 5.06 -4.37 4.95
CA PRO A 76 4.59 -4.42 3.58
C PRO A 76 3.32 -5.25 3.47
N LEU A 77 2.32 -4.72 2.78
CA LEU A 77 1.11 -5.48 2.46
C LEU A 77 1.41 -6.56 1.43
N THR A 78 0.85 -7.73 1.62
CA THR A 78 0.81 -8.76 0.59
C THR A 78 -0.38 -8.56 -0.36
N TYR A 79 -0.35 -9.19 -1.53
CA TYR A 79 -1.51 -9.16 -2.43
C TYR A 79 -2.77 -9.75 -1.76
N GLY A 80 -2.62 -10.84 -0.98
CA GLY A 80 -3.74 -11.44 -0.26
C GLY A 80 -4.38 -10.49 0.75
N GLU A 81 -3.55 -9.72 1.49
CA GLU A 81 -4.07 -8.70 2.39
C GLU A 81 -4.83 -7.60 1.66
N TYR A 82 -4.41 -7.21 0.44
CA TYR A 82 -5.20 -6.28 -0.38
C TYR A 82 -6.57 -6.87 -0.75
N VAL A 83 -6.63 -8.16 -1.08
CA VAL A 83 -7.90 -8.85 -1.37
C VAL A 83 -8.81 -8.83 -0.13
N ALA A 84 -8.27 -9.19 1.04
CA ALA A 84 -9.02 -9.18 2.30
C ALA A 84 -9.54 -7.78 2.64
N LEU A 85 -8.66 -6.77 2.60
CA LEU A 85 -9.00 -5.40 2.93
C LEU A 85 -10.07 -4.81 2.02
N ALA A 86 -10.03 -5.13 0.73
CA ALA A 86 -10.98 -4.59 -0.24
C ALA A 86 -12.42 -5.14 -0.09
N ALA A 87 -12.64 -6.11 0.80
CA ALA A 87 -13.94 -6.66 1.12
C ALA A 87 -14.58 -6.05 2.38
N GLU A 88 -13.79 -5.32 3.17
CA GLU A 88 -14.28 -4.59 4.32
C GLU A 88 -15.04 -3.35 3.83
N GLU A 89 -16.22 -3.50 3.24
CA GLU A 89 -17.10 -2.35 2.94
C GLU A 89 -17.73 -1.80 4.23
N HIS A 90 -17.79 -2.63 5.28
CA HIS A 90 -18.27 -2.26 6.60
C HIS A 90 -17.29 -2.77 7.69
N PRO A 91 -16.73 -1.90 8.54
CA PRO A 91 -15.72 -2.29 9.53
C PRO A 91 -16.24 -3.20 10.66
N ALA A 92 -17.53 -3.54 10.67
CA ALA A 92 -18.15 -4.41 11.67
C ALA A 92 -18.07 -5.91 11.31
N ASP A 93 -17.69 -6.24 10.07
CA ASP A 93 -17.65 -7.62 9.59
C ASP A 93 -16.21 -8.14 9.57
N SER A 94 -15.75 -8.63 10.72
CA SER A 94 -14.39 -9.15 10.89
C SER A 94 -14.10 -10.42 10.09
N ALA A 95 -15.13 -11.07 9.52
CA ALA A 95 -14.98 -12.25 8.68
C ALA A 95 -15.04 -11.93 7.17
N ALA A 96 -15.35 -10.68 6.78
CA ALA A 96 -15.47 -10.28 5.38
C ALA A 96 -14.18 -10.52 4.60
N GLY A 97 -13.04 -10.13 5.17
CA GLY A 97 -11.74 -10.29 4.52
C GLY A 97 -11.39 -11.75 4.24
N GLN A 98 -11.60 -12.64 5.21
CA GLN A 98 -11.33 -14.07 5.02
C GLN A 98 -12.24 -14.68 3.95
N ARG A 99 -13.55 -14.37 3.97
CA ARG A 99 -14.47 -14.85 2.93
C ARG A 99 -14.09 -14.36 1.54
N ALA A 100 -13.68 -13.10 1.42
CA ALA A 100 -13.24 -12.55 0.14
C ALA A 100 -11.96 -13.21 -0.38
N GLU A 101 -11.00 -13.52 0.50
CA GLU A 101 -9.85 -14.32 0.08
C GLU A 101 -10.27 -15.70 -0.43
N GLU A 102 -11.15 -16.40 0.29
CA GLU A 102 -11.65 -17.72 -0.09
C GLU A 102 -12.40 -17.69 -1.43
N GLU A 103 -13.28 -16.71 -1.63
CA GLU A 103 -14.04 -16.49 -2.87
C GLU A 103 -13.11 -16.15 -4.05
N TYR A 104 -12.13 -15.27 -3.84
CA TYR A 104 -11.18 -14.91 -4.89
C TYR A 104 -10.29 -16.09 -5.28
N ARG A 105 -9.84 -16.87 -4.28
CA ARG A 105 -9.09 -18.12 -4.51
C ARG A 105 -9.92 -19.13 -5.31
N ALA A 106 -11.18 -19.32 -4.94
CA ALA A 106 -12.09 -20.21 -5.66
C ALA A 106 -12.33 -19.74 -7.11
N SER A 107 -12.47 -18.43 -7.32
CA SER A 107 -12.58 -17.83 -8.66
C SER A 107 -11.36 -18.12 -9.52
N LEU A 108 -10.14 -17.94 -9.00
CA LEU A 108 -8.91 -18.26 -9.71
C LEU A 108 -8.79 -19.77 -10.01
N ALA A 109 -9.10 -20.62 -9.03
CA ALA A 109 -9.09 -22.07 -9.21
C ALA A 109 -10.08 -22.53 -10.31
N SER A 110 -11.27 -21.93 -10.36
CA SER A 110 -12.27 -22.21 -11.40
C SER A 110 -11.80 -21.87 -12.82
N ARG A 111 -10.82 -20.95 -12.94
CA ARG A 111 -10.16 -20.55 -14.20
C ARG A 111 -8.92 -21.39 -14.50
N GLY A 112 -8.66 -22.43 -13.72
CA GLY A 112 -7.55 -23.37 -13.91
C GLY A 112 -6.20 -22.90 -13.36
N VAL A 113 -6.18 -21.85 -12.52
CA VAL A 113 -4.95 -21.42 -11.85
C VAL A 113 -4.60 -22.42 -10.73
N PRO A 114 -3.40 -23.03 -10.72
CA PRO A 114 -3.05 -24.01 -9.69
C PRO A 114 -2.92 -23.37 -8.30
N ASP A 115 -3.37 -24.06 -7.25
CA ASP A 115 -3.34 -23.56 -5.86
C ASP A 115 -1.97 -23.04 -5.43
N ARG A 116 -0.88 -23.74 -5.79
CA ARG A 116 0.49 -23.30 -5.48
C ARG A 116 0.83 -21.93 -6.06
N VAL A 117 0.26 -21.58 -7.22
CA VAL A 117 0.46 -20.29 -7.88
C VAL A 117 -0.35 -19.23 -7.15
N VAL A 118 -1.60 -19.52 -6.81
CA VAL A 118 -2.46 -18.64 -6.03
C VAL A 118 -1.83 -18.34 -4.67
N ASP A 119 -1.33 -19.36 -3.98
CA ASP A 119 -0.62 -19.24 -2.70
C ASP A 119 0.63 -18.37 -2.79
N THR A 120 1.43 -18.58 -3.84
CA THR A 120 2.63 -17.78 -4.07
C THR A 120 2.26 -16.32 -4.34
N TRP A 121 1.21 -16.11 -5.14
CA TRP A 121 0.70 -14.78 -5.47
C TRP A 121 0.17 -14.04 -4.24
N PHE A 122 -0.69 -14.69 -3.45
CA PHE A 122 -1.28 -14.09 -2.25
C PHE A 122 -0.23 -13.72 -1.20
N ARG A 123 0.84 -14.50 -1.07
CA ARG A 123 1.95 -14.21 -0.14
C ARG A 123 3.00 -13.25 -0.72
N SER A 124 2.86 -12.82 -1.98
CA SER A 124 3.81 -11.90 -2.59
C SER A 124 3.70 -10.52 -1.93
N PRO A 125 4.78 -9.99 -1.35
CA PRO A 125 4.78 -8.65 -0.78
C PRO A 125 4.69 -7.61 -1.89
N LEU A 126 3.94 -6.53 -1.61
CA LEU A 126 3.91 -5.31 -2.40
C LEU A 126 4.67 -4.19 -1.68
N GLY A 127 4.69 -3.00 -2.26
CA GLY A 127 5.52 -1.88 -1.82
C GLY A 127 4.89 -1.02 -0.73
N ALA A 128 3.56 -1.04 -0.57
CA ALA A 128 2.90 -0.19 0.42
C ALA A 128 2.99 -0.75 1.84
N LEU A 129 3.14 0.17 2.78
CA LEU A 129 3.27 -0.09 4.21
C LEU A 129 1.95 0.23 4.91
N ARG A 130 1.37 -0.78 5.57
CA ARG A 130 0.13 -0.60 6.33
C ARG A 130 0.30 0.45 7.43
N ASP A 131 -0.63 1.40 7.50
CA ASP A 131 -0.76 2.42 8.55
C ASP A 131 0.51 3.25 8.81
N ALA A 132 1.37 3.39 7.79
CA ALA A 132 2.57 4.20 7.91
C ALA A 132 2.25 5.70 8.03
N ALA A 133 3.03 6.45 8.80
CA ALA A 133 2.80 7.90 8.92
C ALA A 133 2.98 8.61 7.55
N PRO A 134 2.01 9.44 7.09
CA PRO A 134 2.17 10.20 5.85
C PRO A 134 3.36 11.16 5.89
N SER A 135 3.96 11.42 4.72
CA SER A 135 4.95 12.48 4.55
C SER A 135 4.30 13.85 4.77
N ALA A 136 5.03 14.78 5.38
CA ALA A 136 4.57 16.17 5.50
C ALA A 136 4.53 16.89 4.14
N GLY A 137 3.62 17.85 4.01
CA GLY A 137 3.45 18.68 2.81
C GLY A 137 2.20 18.35 2.01
N SER A 138 2.07 18.98 0.83
CA SER A 138 0.96 18.77 -0.09
C SER A 138 1.40 17.93 -1.28
N PHE A 139 0.60 16.92 -1.61
CA PHE A 139 0.80 16.07 -2.78
C PHE A 139 -0.45 16.14 -3.68
N PRO A 140 -0.29 16.11 -5.02
CA PRO A 140 -1.42 16.00 -5.93
C PRO A 140 -2.23 14.72 -5.67
N LEU A 141 -3.56 14.83 -5.76
CA LEU A 141 -4.50 13.72 -5.60
C LEU A 141 -4.87 13.13 -6.96
N VAL A 142 -4.80 11.80 -7.06
CA VAL A 142 -5.34 11.00 -8.17
C VAL A 142 -6.49 10.18 -7.63
N LEU A 143 -7.64 10.27 -8.29
CA LEU A 143 -8.79 9.40 -8.01
C LEU A 143 -8.82 8.25 -9.01
N LEU A 144 -8.79 7.02 -8.52
CA LEU A 144 -8.88 5.79 -9.31
C LEU A 144 -10.25 5.14 -9.08
N ALA A 145 -11.15 5.35 -10.04
CA ALA A 145 -12.42 4.65 -10.07
C ALA A 145 -12.22 3.21 -10.55
N GLN A 146 -12.78 2.26 -9.81
CA GLN A 146 -12.76 0.85 -10.17
C GLN A 146 -13.72 0.57 -11.34
N GLY A 147 -13.37 -0.42 -12.17
CA GLY A 147 -14.29 -0.98 -13.15
C GLY A 147 -15.40 -1.81 -12.50
N GLU A 148 -16.34 -2.29 -13.32
CA GLU A 148 -17.36 -3.25 -12.88
C GLU A 148 -16.69 -4.49 -12.26
N ASP A 149 -17.20 -4.94 -11.12
CA ASP A 149 -16.66 -6.04 -10.31
C ASP A 149 -15.20 -5.90 -9.86
N GLN A 150 -14.56 -4.75 -10.09
CA GLN A 150 -13.21 -4.49 -9.60
C GLN A 150 -13.21 -3.91 -8.19
N LYS A 151 -12.12 -4.20 -7.48
CA LYS A 151 -11.88 -3.74 -6.13
C LYS A 151 -10.48 -3.13 -6.03
N ALA A 152 -10.19 -2.51 -4.89
CA ALA A 152 -8.92 -1.81 -4.65
C ALA A 152 -7.66 -2.66 -4.98
N HIS A 153 -7.72 -3.99 -4.75
CA HIS A 153 -6.62 -4.91 -5.03
C HIS A 153 -6.27 -5.04 -6.53
N ASP A 154 -7.23 -4.80 -7.44
CA ASP A 154 -6.99 -4.87 -8.89
C ASP A 154 -6.09 -3.72 -9.39
N GLN A 155 -6.09 -2.60 -8.67
CA GLN A 155 -5.32 -1.40 -9.00
C GLN A 155 -4.13 -1.16 -8.07
N ALA A 156 -3.90 -2.05 -7.09
CA ALA A 156 -2.93 -1.82 -6.01
C ALA A 156 -1.52 -1.50 -6.54
N VAL A 157 -1.03 -2.24 -7.54
CA VAL A 157 0.32 -2.00 -8.08
C VAL A 157 0.42 -0.69 -8.86
N LEU A 158 -0.65 -0.29 -9.56
CA LEU A 158 -0.69 1.03 -10.22
C LEU A 158 -0.73 2.14 -9.17
N ALA A 159 -1.58 2.00 -8.15
CA ALA A 159 -1.74 2.99 -7.08
C ALA A 159 -0.44 3.17 -6.28
N GLU A 160 0.25 2.07 -5.95
CA GLU A 160 1.57 2.13 -5.32
C GLU A 160 2.60 2.82 -6.20
N TYR A 161 2.65 2.47 -7.49
CA TYR A 161 3.58 3.11 -8.41
C TYR A 161 3.32 4.61 -8.49
N VAL A 162 2.08 5.05 -8.65
CA VAL A 162 1.72 6.47 -8.71
C VAL A 162 2.02 7.17 -7.39
N ALA A 163 1.69 6.56 -6.25
CA ALA A 163 1.99 7.13 -4.93
C ALA A 163 3.50 7.29 -4.69
N SER A 164 4.31 6.33 -5.15
CA SER A 164 5.77 6.40 -5.06
C SER A 164 6.37 7.56 -5.88
N GLN A 165 5.63 8.09 -6.86
CA GLN A 165 6.02 9.30 -7.61
C GLN A 165 5.70 10.62 -6.87
N GLY A 166 5.09 10.55 -5.69
CA GLY A 166 4.72 11.73 -4.91
C GLY A 166 3.28 12.20 -5.15
N TYR A 167 2.36 11.25 -5.31
CA TYR A 167 0.92 11.50 -5.40
C TYR A 167 0.20 10.84 -4.22
N VAL A 168 -0.94 11.39 -3.83
CA VAL A 168 -1.93 10.64 -3.05
C VAL A 168 -2.88 9.98 -4.05
N VAL A 169 -3.22 8.72 -3.82
CA VAL A 169 -4.13 7.94 -4.68
C VAL A 169 -5.28 7.42 -3.84
N ALA A 170 -6.51 7.62 -4.30
CA ALA A 170 -7.75 7.22 -3.63
C ALA A 170 -8.72 6.53 -4.59
#